data_AF-A0AAF3EBC6-F1
#
_entry.id   AF-A0AAF3EBC6-F1
#
_cell.length_a   1.000
_cell.length_b   1.000
_cell.length_c   1.000
_cell.angle_alpha   90.00
_cell.angle_beta   90.00
_cell.angle_gamma   90.00
#
_symmetry.space_group_name_H-M   'P 1'
#
loop_
_entity.id
_entity.type
_entity.pdbx_description
1 polymer ?
#
loop_
_entity_poly.entity_id
_entity_poly.type
_entity_poly.pdbx_seq_one_letter_code
_entity_poly.pdbx_strand_id
1 'polypeptide(L)'
;MLQTIFYLILFLSISTLSQTTDAPKGNLDRLRELLAEDDPEKIRFCAFQPSDSVNCDTCVAKGDECFFCGGKKQQCLPYSVTFPNCDLDDVKHKNCWVNWTAVIIVGAVAAGLLLIIVIVVLCCCICKLRTWRNRRNKVYWQRKDEKHQMRMKDIETKGAERSSQRAREMDYYREKYGLKKNTTAS
;
A
#
# COMPACT_ATOMS: atom_id res chain seq x y z
N MET A 1 -2.72 -13.45 3.42
CA MET A 1 -2.80 -12.59 4.63
C MET A 1 -2.06 -11.27 4.41
N LEU A 2 -0.72 -11.22 4.34
CA LEU A 2 -0.02 -9.95 4.05
C LEU A 2 -0.17 -9.48 2.60
N GLN A 3 -0.07 -10.38 1.61
CA GLN A 3 -0.37 -10.05 0.20
C GLN A 3 -1.82 -9.57 0.02
N THR A 4 -2.78 -10.20 0.69
CA THR A 4 -4.20 -9.81 0.60
C THR A 4 -4.47 -8.45 1.25
N ILE A 5 -3.82 -8.15 2.38
CA ILE A 5 -3.88 -6.81 3.02
C ILE A 5 -3.17 -5.77 2.15
N PHE A 6 -2.05 -6.12 1.53
CA PHE A 6 -1.32 -5.26 0.59
C PHE A 6 -2.14 -4.95 -0.67
N TYR A 7 -2.77 -5.96 -1.27
CA TYR A 7 -3.70 -5.76 -2.39
C TYR A 7 -4.92 -4.96 -1.96
N LEU A 8 -5.47 -5.15 -0.75
CA LEU A 8 -6.57 -4.32 -0.24
C LEU A 8 -6.15 -2.87 -0.01
N ILE A 9 -4.96 -2.61 0.54
CA ILE A 9 -4.45 -1.24 0.73
C ILE A 9 -4.16 -0.58 -0.63
N LEU A 10 -3.57 -1.30 -1.57
CA LEU A 10 -3.39 -0.82 -2.94
C LEU A 10 -4.76 -0.54 -3.61
N PHE A 11 -5.71 -1.46 -3.51
CA PHE A 11 -7.05 -1.28 -4.08
C PHE A 11 -7.79 -0.10 -3.46
N LEU A 12 -7.70 0.08 -2.14
CA LEU A 12 -8.28 1.24 -1.44
C LEU A 12 -7.58 2.53 -1.85
N SER A 13 -6.25 2.55 -1.98
CA SER A 13 -5.50 3.74 -2.42
C SER A 13 -5.82 4.13 -3.87
N ILE A 14 -5.96 3.14 -4.77
CA ILE A 14 -6.39 3.34 -6.16
C ILE A 14 -7.84 3.85 -6.20
N SER A 15 -8.72 3.29 -5.36
CA SER A 15 -10.12 3.72 -5.24
C SER A 15 -10.24 5.16 -4.71
N THR A 16 -9.38 5.57 -3.76
CA THR A 16 -9.33 6.94 -3.25
C THR A 16 -8.74 7.91 -4.27
N LEU A 17 -7.74 7.50 -5.08
CA LEU A 17 -7.25 8.31 -6.20
C LEU A 17 -8.36 8.56 -7.22
N SER A 18 -9.14 7.53 -7.53
CA SER A 18 -10.26 7.62 -8.48
C SER A 18 -11.38 8.56 -8.03
N GLN A 19 -11.53 8.81 -6.73
CA GLN A 19 -12.51 9.79 -6.22
C GLN A 19 -12.02 11.24 -6.31
N THR A 20 -10.70 11.48 -6.37
CA THR A 20 -10.16 12.85 -6.50
C THR A 20 -10.22 13.42 -7.91
N THR A 21 -10.52 12.58 -8.92
CA THR A 21 -10.72 13.04 -10.31
C THR A 21 -12.15 13.51 -10.61
N ASP A 22 -13.08 13.34 -9.68
CA ASP A 22 -14.45 13.87 -9.83
C ASP A 22 -14.52 15.30 -9.32
N ALA A 23 -13.90 16.21 -10.08
CA ALA A 23 -14.23 17.62 -10.03
C ALA A 23 -15.74 17.80 -10.34
N PRO A 24 -16.47 18.68 -9.64
CA PRO A 24 -17.88 18.94 -9.92
C PRO A 24 -18.05 19.56 -11.31
N LYS A 25 -18.45 18.74 -12.29
CA LYS A 25 -18.55 19.09 -13.73
C LYS A 25 -19.58 20.19 -14.03
N GLY A 26 -20.57 20.39 -13.17
CA GLY A 26 -21.69 21.31 -13.44
C GLY A 26 -21.33 22.80 -13.55
N ASN A 27 -20.24 23.26 -12.91
CA ASN A 27 -19.77 24.65 -13.01
C ASN A 27 -18.56 24.80 -13.94
N LEU A 28 -17.82 23.71 -14.17
CA LEU A 28 -16.64 23.69 -15.03
C LEU A 28 -17.02 23.77 -16.52
N ASP A 29 -18.18 23.23 -16.91
CA ASP A 29 -18.64 23.30 -18.30
C ASP A 29 -19.13 24.72 -18.68
N ARG A 30 -19.74 25.47 -17.73
CA ARG A 30 -20.07 26.90 -17.92
C ARG A 30 -18.85 27.82 -17.86
N LEU A 31 -17.88 27.52 -16.99
CA LEU A 31 -16.58 28.18 -17.00
C LEU A 31 -15.78 27.83 -18.26
N ARG A 32 -15.94 26.63 -18.82
CA ARG A 32 -15.38 26.26 -20.13
C ARG A 32 -16.03 27.05 -21.25
N GLU A 33 -17.35 27.21 -21.24
CA GLU A 33 -18.05 28.03 -22.25
C GLU A 33 -17.59 29.50 -22.19
N LEU A 34 -17.34 30.05 -21.00
CA LEU A 34 -16.80 31.40 -20.79
C LEU A 34 -15.28 31.55 -21.01
N LEU A 35 -14.53 30.44 -21.07
CA LEU A 35 -13.08 30.42 -21.33
C LEU A 35 -12.74 29.87 -22.74
N ALA A 36 -13.76 29.52 -23.55
CA ALA A 36 -13.63 28.96 -24.88
C ALA A 36 -14.20 29.87 -25.99
N GLU A 37 -14.44 31.15 -25.70
CA GLU A 37 -14.39 32.16 -26.76
C GLU A 37 -12.92 32.44 -27.06
N ASP A 38 -12.43 31.90 -28.18
CA ASP A 38 -11.15 32.24 -28.77
C ASP A 38 -11.23 33.71 -29.22
N ASP A 39 -11.03 34.63 -28.27
CA ASP A 39 -11.11 36.06 -28.51
C ASP A 39 -9.99 36.41 -29.51
N PRO A 40 -10.32 36.90 -30.73
CA PRO A 40 -9.32 37.14 -31.78
C PRO A 40 -8.26 38.17 -31.36
N GLU A 41 -8.54 38.96 -30.32
CA GLU A 41 -7.57 39.86 -29.68
C GLU A 41 -6.43 39.10 -28.98
N LYS A 42 -6.74 38.00 -28.30
CA LYS A 42 -5.76 37.20 -27.55
C LYS A 42 -4.80 36.45 -28.47
N ILE A 43 -5.30 35.96 -29.60
CA ILE A 43 -4.47 35.35 -30.65
C ILE A 43 -3.47 36.38 -31.19
N ARG A 44 -3.91 37.63 -31.43
CA ARG A 44 -3.04 38.72 -31.90
C ARG A 44 -2.02 39.14 -30.85
N PHE A 45 -2.40 39.11 -29.57
CA PHE A 45 -1.50 39.40 -28.46
C PHE A 45 -0.34 38.39 -28.38
N CYS A 46 -0.65 37.09 -28.45
CA CYS A 46 0.38 36.05 -28.38
C CYS A 46 1.20 35.94 -29.68
N ALA A 47 0.63 36.21 -30.86
CA ALA A 47 1.32 36.10 -32.15
C ALA A 47 2.61 36.96 -32.25
N PHE A 48 3.61 36.47 -32.98
CA PHE A 48 4.85 37.21 -33.23
C PHE A 48 4.60 38.40 -34.18
N GLN A 49 5.17 39.55 -33.87
CA GLN A 49 5.20 40.68 -34.80
C GLN A 49 6.36 40.51 -35.80
N PRO A 50 6.29 41.12 -37.00
CA PRO A 50 7.35 41.01 -38.02
C PRO A 50 8.72 41.58 -37.58
N SER A 51 8.76 42.39 -36.51
CA SER A 51 10.00 42.90 -35.90
C SER A 51 10.63 41.97 -34.86
N ASP A 52 9.91 40.94 -34.42
CA ASP A 52 10.32 40.10 -33.30
C ASP A 52 11.11 38.87 -33.76
N SER A 53 12.15 38.51 -33.01
CA SER A 53 12.80 37.21 -33.22
C SER A 53 11.88 36.09 -32.75
N VAL A 54 11.62 35.12 -33.64
CA VAL A 54 10.83 33.91 -33.36
C VAL A 54 11.63 33.00 -32.44
N ASN A 55 11.50 33.21 -31.13
CA ASN A 55 12.20 32.47 -30.10
C ASN A 55 11.23 32.12 -28.98
N CYS A 56 11.57 31.11 -28.18
CA CYS A 56 10.73 30.72 -27.06
C CYS A 56 10.67 31.83 -25.98
N ASP A 57 11.81 32.47 -25.69
CA ASP A 57 11.91 33.47 -24.62
C ASP A 57 11.02 34.70 -24.88
N THR A 58 10.89 35.10 -26.15
CA THR A 58 10.04 36.24 -26.56
C THR A 58 8.56 35.94 -26.44
N CYS A 59 8.14 34.69 -26.69
CA CYS A 59 6.75 34.26 -26.47
C CYS A 59 6.41 34.11 -24.98
N VAL A 60 7.31 33.52 -24.19
CA VAL A 60 7.13 33.32 -22.75
C VAL A 60 7.13 34.66 -21.99
N ALA A 61 7.88 35.67 -22.47
CA ALA A 61 7.88 37.01 -21.89
C ALA A 61 6.51 37.72 -21.94
N LYS A 62 5.59 37.28 -22.81
CA LYS A 62 4.23 37.84 -22.92
C LYS A 62 3.30 37.38 -21.79
N GLY A 63 3.72 36.37 -21.01
CA GLY A 63 3.04 35.92 -19.80
C GLY A 63 2.46 34.51 -19.87
N ASP A 64 1.74 34.14 -18.80
CA ASP A 64 1.17 32.80 -18.58
C ASP A 64 -0.05 32.49 -19.46
N GLU A 65 -0.50 33.42 -20.28
CA GLU A 65 -1.65 33.22 -21.17
C GLU A 65 -1.25 32.75 -22.56
N CYS A 66 0.06 32.69 -22.85
CA CYS A 66 0.61 32.23 -24.12
C CYS A 66 1.52 31.00 -23.90
N PHE A 67 1.67 30.19 -24.95
CA PHE A 67 2.64 29.11 -24.99
C PHE A 67 3.37 29.08 -26.33
N PHE A 68 4.61 28.62 -26.31
CA PHE A 68 5.45 28.48 -27.48
C PHE A 68 5.43 27.04 -27.99
N CYS A 69 5.22 26.86 -29.30
CA CYS A 69 5.33 25.58 -29.97
C CYS A 69 6.66 25.50 -30.74
N GLY A 70 7.55 24.59 -30.33
CA GLY A 70 8.91 24.43 -30.89
C GLY A 70 9.05 23.46 -32.07
N GLY A 71 7.94 22.92 -32.59
CA GLY A 71 7.96 21.89 -33.65
C GLY A 71 8.34 22.42 -35.04
N LYS A 72 7.80 21.78 -36.10
CA LYS A 72 8.12 22.12 -37.51
C LYS A 72 7.83 23.58 -37.90
N LYS A 73 6.90 24.23 -37.20
CA LYS A 73 6.60 25.66 -37.33
C LYS A 73 6.65 26.27 -35.94
N GLN A 74 7.55 27.22 -35.76
CA GLN A 74 7.66 27.95 -34.51
C GLN A 74 6.57 29.00 -34.45
N GLN A 75 5.68 28.87 -33.47
CA GLN A 75 4.52 29.74 -33.32
C GLN A 75 4.16 29.93 -31.85
N CYS A 76 3.67 31.12 -31.52
CA CYS A 76 3.20 31.47 -30.18
C CYS A 76 1.67 31.54 -30.22
N LEU A 77 1.02 30.73 -29.38
CA LEU A 77 -0.43 30.55 -29.37
C LEU A 77 -0.99 30.83 -27.97
N PRO A 78 -2.28 31.22 -27.87
CA PRO A 78 -2.94 31.36 -26.57
C PRO A 78 -3.05 30.01 -25.87
N TYR A 79 -2.85 29.98 -24.55
CA TYR A 79 -2.94 28.79 -23.73
C TYR A 79 -4.29 28.09 -23.90
N SER A 80 -4.24 26.85 -24.35
CA SER A 80 -5.41 25.99 -24.53
C SER A 80 -5.18 24.66 -23.83
N VAL A 81 -6.24 24.08 -23.29
CA VAL A 81 -6.18 22.79 -22.58
C VAL A 81 -5.80 21.63 -23.51
N THR A 82 -6.03 21.79 -24.81
CA THR A 82 -5.90 20.74 -25.83
C THR A 82 -4.77 20.96 -26.84
N PHE A 83 -3.85 21.92 -26.63
CA PHE A 83 -2.67 22.23 -27.46
C PHE A 83 -2.83 21.86 -28.95
N PRO A 84 -3.80 22.48 -29.67
CA PRO A 84 -4.08 22.11 -31.05
C PRO A 84 -2.87 22.44 -31.92
N ASN A 85 -2.43 21.46 -32.73
CA ASN A 85 -1.34 21.57 -33.71
C ASN A 85 0.10 21.66 -33.13
N CYS A 86 0.33 21.20 -31.89
CA CYS A 86 1.67 21.06 -31.34
C CYS A 86 1.86 19.73 -30.62
N ASP A 87 3.02 19.08 -30.82
CA ASP A 87 3.40 17.89 -30.06
C ASP A 87 3.72 18.28 -28.62
N LEU A 88 3.25 17.50 -27.64
CA LEU A 88 3.40 17.79 -26.21
C LEU A 88 4.87 17.94 -25.78
N ASP A 89 5.80 17.30 -26.48
CA ASP A 89 7.23 17.36 -26.19
C ASP A 89 7.88 18.70 -26.57
N ASP A 90 7.28 19.42 -27.53
CA ASP A 90 7.77 20.70 -28.05
C ASP A 90 7.03 21.91 -27.48
N VAL A 91 6.02 21.68 -26.64
CA VAL A 91 5.26 22.75 -25.96
C VAL A 91 6.08 23.29 -24.80
N LYS A 92 6.41 24.59 -24.89
CA LYS A 92 7.09 25.34 -23.84
C LYS A 92 6.14 26.37 -23.26
N HIS A 93 6.01 26.35 -21.94
CA HIS A 93 5.14 27.25 -21.18
C HIS A 93 5.90 27.70 -19.94
N LYS A 94 5.89 29.00 -19.63
CA LYS A 94 6.63 29.69 -18.54
C LYS A 94 8.17 29.63 -18.58
N ASN A 95 8.75 28.52 -19.03
CA ASN A 95 10.19 28.32 -19.08
C ASN A 95 10.56 27.55 -20.36
N CYS A 96 11.50 28.08 -21.13
CA CYS A 96 11.93 27.48 -22.41
C CYS A 96 12.87 26.28 -22.24
N TRP A 97 13.62 26.26 -21.15
CA TRP A 97 14.65 25.28 -20.87
C TRP A 97 14.11 23.93 -20.35
N VAL A 98 12.89 23.86 -19.83
CA VAL A 98 12.35 22.66 -19.18
C VAL A 98 11.16 22.08 -19.96
N ASN A 99 11.19 20.77 -20.22
CA ASN A 99 10.05 20.03 -20.77
C ASN A 99 9.12 19.59 -19.64
N TRP A 100 7.87 20.05 -19.66
CA TRP A 100 6.86 19.65 -18.67
C TRP A 100 6.66 18.14 -18.64
N THR A 101 6.67 17.47 -19.80
CA THR A 101 6.64 16.00 -19.91
C THR A 101 7.78 15.35 -19.13
N ALA A 102 9.00 15.87 -19.28
CA ALA A 102 10.17 15.33 -18.59
C ALA A 102 10.06 15.50 -17.06
N VAL A 103 9.58 16.66 -16.60
CA VAL A 103 9.34 16.91 -15.16
C VAL A 103 8.30 15.93 -14.60
N ILE A 104 7.21 15.70 -15.33
CA ILE A 104 6.15 14.77 -14.92
C ILE A 104 6.70 13.34 -14.83
N ILE A 105 7.45 12.89 -15.84
CA ILE A 105 8.05 11.55 -15.85
C ILE A 105 9.02 11.39 -14.67
N VAL A 106 9.92 12.35 -14.47
CA VAL A 106 10.89 12.30 -13.37
C VAL A 106 10.18 12.31 -12.01
N GLY A 107 9.17 13.16 -11.85
CA GLY A 107 8.35 13.21 -10.63
C GLY A 107 7.63 11.88 -10.36
N ALA A 108 7.05 11.27 -11.39
CA ALA A 108 6.39 9.97 -11.27
C ALA A 108 7.36 8.85 -10.87
N VAL A 109 8.54 8.81 -11.49
CA VAL A 109 9.58 7.83 -11.16
C VAL A 109 10.09 8.03 -9.73
N ALA A 110 10.34 9.26 -9.30
CA ALA A 110 10.78 9.58 -7.95
C ALA A 110 9.73 9.19 -6.89
N ALA A 111 8.46 9.51 -7.12
CA ALA A 111 7.37 9.13 -6.24
C ALA A 111 7.20 7.60 -6.18
N GLY A 112 7.30 6.91 -7.32
CA GLY A 112 7.25 5.46 -7.40
C GLY A 112 8.38 4.79 -6.61
N LEU A 113 9.61 5.30 -6.72
CA LEU A 113 10.76 4.77 -5.99
C LEU A 113 10.60 4.97 -4.47
N LEU A 114 10.15 6.15 -4.04
CA LEU A 114 9.88 6.42 -2.62
C LEU A 114 8.82 5.48 -2.06
N LEU A 115 7.74 5.23 -2.81
CA LEU A 115 6.71 4.27 -2.39
C LEU A 115 7.27 2.84 -2.24
N ILE A 116 8.08 2.39 -3.20
CA ILE A 116 8.70 1.06 -3.13
C ILE A 116 9.59 0.93 -1.88
N ILE A 117 10.41 1.94 -1.60
CA ILE A 117 11.29 1.94 -0.41
C ILE A 117 10.45 1.83 0.87
N VAL A 118 9.40 2.65 0.99
CA VAL A 118 8.51 2.63 2.18
C VAL A 118 7.83 1.26 2.33
N ILE A 119 7.35 0.68 1.23
CA ILE A 119 6.71 -0.65 1.24
C ILE A 119 7.69 -1.73 1.71
N VAL A 120 8.93 -1.72 1.22
CA VAL A 120 9.95 -2.70 1.62
C VAL A 120 10.27 -2.55 3.09
N VAL A 121 10.46 -1.33 3.59
CA VAL A 121 10.74 -1.07 5.01
C VAL A 121 9.58 -1.56 5.89
N LEU A 122 8.33 -1.22 5.55
CA LEU A 122 7.16 -1.67 6.31
C LEU A 122 7.01 -3.20 6.29
N CYS A 123 7.18 -3.84 5.13
CA CYS A 123 7.16 -5.29 5.01
C CYS A 123 8.27 -5.95 5.84
N CYS A 124 9.49 -5.43 5.81
CA CYS A 124 10.60 -5.94 6.61
C CYS A 124 10.37 -5.77 8.11
N CYS A 125 9.89 -4.60 8.56
CA CYS A 125 9.59 -4.32 9.96
C CYS A 125 8.46 -5.21 10.50
N ILE A 126 7.36 -5.36 9.76
CA ILE A 126 6.21 -6.18 10.16
C ILE A 126 6.58 -7.67 10.17
N CYS A 127 7.34 -8.15 9.18
CA CYS A 127 7.82 -9.54 9.15
C CYS A 127 8.76 -9.85 10.33
N LYS A 128 9.67 -8.93 10.68
CA LYS A 128 10.56 -9.09 11.85
C LYS A 128 9.76 -9.11 13.16
N LEU A 129 8.77 -8.24 13.33
CA LEU A 129 7.87 -8.25 14.50
C LEU A 129 7.05 -9.54 14.59
N ARG A 130 6.50 -10.01 13.45
CA ARG A 130 5.73 -11.26 13.41
C ARG A 130 6.59 -12.46 13.80
N THR A 131 7.83 -12.51 13.31
CA THR A 131 8.76 -13.60 13.64
C THR A 131 9.12 -13.59 15.12
N TRP A 132 9.36 -12.40 15.70
CA TRP A 132 9.60 -12.24 17.14
C TRP A 132 8.41 -12.67 18.00
N ARG A 133 7.19 -12.26 17.63
CA ARG A 133 5.97 -12.65 18.33
C ARG A 133 5.70 -14.15 18.25
N ASN A 134 5.98 -14.77 17.10
CA ASN A 134 5.79 -16.21 16.91
C ASN A 134 6.79 -17.03 17.75
N ARG A 135 8.04 -16.58 17.89
CA ARG A 135 9.02 -17.21 18.78
C ARG A 135 8.58 -17.16 20.24
N ARG A 136 8.10 -16.00 20.73
CA ARG A 136 7.58 -15.87 22.11
C ARG A 136 6.37 -16.76 22.35
N ASN A 137 5.43 -16.82 21.39
CA ASN A 137 4.28 -17.72 21.48
C ASN A 137 4.71 -19.19 21.53
N LYS A 138 5.66 -19.62 20.68
CA LYS A 138 6.14 -21.01 20.67
C LYS A 138 6.72 -21.42 22.03
N VAL A 139 7.53 -20.56 22.66
CA VAL A 139 8.08 -20.80 24.00
C VAL A 139 6.99 -20.86 25.06
N TYR A 140 5.98 -20.00 24.98
CA TYR A 140 4.83 -20.03 25.90
C TYR A 140 4.05 -21.34 25.81
N TRP A 141 3.75 -21.82 24.59
CA TRP A 141 3.04 -23.07 24.38
C TRP A 141 3.85 -24.28 24.84
N GLN A 142 5.17 -24.30 24.60
CA GLN A 142 6.05 -25.37 25.09
C GLN A 142 6.03 -25.48 26.62
N ARG A 143 6.15 -24.35 27.34
CA ARG A 143 6.07 -24.34 28.81
C ARG A 143 4.71 -24.79 29.35
N LYS A 144 3.63 -24.46 28.63
CA LYS A 144 2.28 -24.88 29.01
C LYS A 144 2.08 -26.38 28.82
N ASP A 145 2.61 -26.93 27.73
CA ASP A 145 2.55 -28.35 27.42
C ASP A 145 3.33 -29.18 28.46
N GLU A 146 4.55 -28.75 28.79
CA GLU A 146 5.37 -29.38 29.83
C GLU A 146 4.67 -29.41 31.20
N LYS A 147 4.04 -28.30 31.60
CA LYS A 147 3.22 -28.24 32.83
C LYS A 147 2.00 -29.16 32.77
N HIS A 148 1.38 -29.34 31.59
CA HIS A 148 0.28 -30.28 31.44
C HIS A 148 0.75 -31.73 31.57
N GLN A 149 1.86 -32.10 30.92
CA GLN A 149 2.42 -33.44 31.03
C GLN A 149 2.84 -33.77 32.47
N MET A 150 3.45 -32.82 33.18
CA MET A 150 3.79 -32.96 34.61
C MET A 150 2.55 -33.22 35.48
N ARG A 151 1.46 -32.48 35.25
CA ARG A 151 0.20 -32.69 35.97
C ARG A 151 -0.44 -34.04 35.68
N MET A 152 -0.41 -34.49 34.43
CA MET A 152 -0.96 -35.80 34.06
C MET A 152 -0.20 -36.93 34.75
N LYS A 153 1.14 -36.85 34.76
CA LYS A 153 1.99 -37.81 35.50
C LYS A 153 1.70 -37.80 37.00
N ASP A 154 1.53 -36.63 37.62
CA ASP A 154 1.19 -36.53 39.06
C ASP A 154 -0.19 -37.13 39.39
N ILE A 155 -1.17 -36.95 38.51
CA ILE A 155 -2.50 -37.55 38.68
C ILE A 155 -2.42 -39.07 38.54
N GLU A 156 -1.65 -39.56 37.57
CA GLU A 156 -1.46 -40.99 37.32
C GLU A 156 -0.76 -41.68 38.49
N THR A 157 0.32 -41.10 39.02
CA THR A 157 1.06 -41.66 40.17
C THR A 157 0.17 -41.72 41.41
N LYS A 158 -0.55 -40.64 41.73
CA LYS A 158 -1.51 -40.60 42.84
C LYS A 158 -2.70 -41.55 42.62
N GLY A 159 -3.08 -41.79 41.37
CA GLY A 159 -4.09 -42.78 41.00
C GLY A 159 -3.62 -44.20 41.30
N ALA A 160 -2.42 -44.54 40.85
CA ALA A 160 -1.78 -45.83 41.06
C ALA A 160 -1.55 -46.12 42.56
N GLU A 161 -1.07 -45.13 43.30
CA GLU A 161 -0.87 -45.24 44.75
C GLU A 161 -2.18 -45.57 45.48
N ARG A 162 -3.25 -44.81 45.23
CA ARG A 162 -4.58 -45.06 45.79
C ARG A 162 -5.15 -46.42 45.39
N SER A 163 -4.85 -46.91 44.19
CA SER A 163 -5.26 -48.23 43.73
C SER A 163 -4.52 -49.34 44.48
N SER A 164 -3.19 -49.18 44.64
CA SER A 164 -2.34 -50.13 45.38
C SER A 164 -2.72 -50.20 46.85
N GLN A 165 -3.05 -49.07 47.47
CA GLN A 165 -3.50 -49.01 48.86
C GLN A 165 -4.83 -49.74 49.04
N ARG A 166 -5.82 -49.47 48.17
CA ARG A 166 -7.10 -50.19 48.15
C ARG A 166 -6.90 -51.69 47.97
N ALA A 167 -6.01 -52.13 47.07
CA ALA A 167 -5.73 -53.55 46.88
C ALA A 167 -5.19 -54.20 48.15
N ARG A 168 -4.22 -53.57 48.82
CA ARG A 168 -3.65 -54.06 50.10
C ARG A 168 -4.69 -54.15 51.20
N GLU A 169 -5.53 -53.13 51.35
CA GLU A 169 -6.62 -53.13 52.33
C GLU A 169 -7.61 -54.29 52.07
N MET A 170 -8.00 -54.49 50.81
CA MET A 170 -8.92 -55.57 50.43
C MET A 170 -8.32 -56.95 50.68
N ASP A 171 -7.02 -57.14 50.39
CA ASP A 171 -6.33 -58.40 50.64
C ASP A 171 -6.17 -58.68 52.14
N TYR A 172 -5.90 -57.65 52.95
CA TYR A 172 -5.90 -57.75 54.41
C TYR A 172 -7.26 -58.21 54.97
N TYR A 173 -8.38 -57.64 54.50
CA TYR A 173 -9.71 -58.07 54.94
C TYR A 173 -10.03 -59.50 54.48
N ARG A 174 -9.63 -59.88 53.26
CA ARG A 174 -9.81 -61.25 52.76
C ARG A 174 -9.11 -62.28 53.65
N GLU A 175 -7.88 -61.99 54.07
CA GLU A 175 -7.12 -62.85 54.98
C GLU A 175 -7.79 -62.93 56.37
N LYS A 176 -8.19 -61.79 56.93
CA LYS A 176 -8.85 -61.70 58.24
C LYS A 176 -10.12 -62.55 58.34
N TYR A 177 -10.88 -62.66 57.25
CA TYR A 177 -12.14 -63.42 57.20
C TYR A 177 -12.01 -64.78 56.49
N GLY A 178 -10.80 -65.25 56.20
CA GLY A 178 -10.57 -66.56 55.55
C GLY A 178 -11.06 -66.65 54.09
N LEU A 179 -11.38 -65.52 53.47
CA LEU A 179 -11.84 -65.39 52.08
C LEU A 179 -10.64 -65.38 51.13
N LYS A 180 -9.85 -66.47 51.10
CA LYS A 180 -8.69 -66.56 50.17
C LYS A 180 -9.18 -66.55 48.73
N LYS A 181 -8.59 -65.70 47.90
CA LYS A 181 -8.84 -65.64 46.45
C LYS A 181 -8.38 -66.97 45.84
N ASN A 182 -9.33 -67.80 45.44
CA ASN A 182 -9.09 -69.00 44.64
C ASN A 182 -8.43 -68.57 43.32
N THR A 183 -7.11 -68.77 43.25
CA THR A 183 -6.33 -68.56 42.04
C THR A 183 -6.51 -69.79 41.16
N THR A 184 -7.59 -69.81 40.37
CA THR A 184 -7.61 -70.63 39.15
C THR A 184 -6.84 -69.85 38.09
N ALA A 185 -5.52 -70.04 38.09
CA ALA A 185 -4.70 -69.85 36.91
C ALA A 185 -5.08 -70.94 35.90
N SER A 186 -5.35 -70.55 34.66
CA SER A 186 -5.26 -71.44 33.51
C SER A 186 -3.80 -71.57 33.06
#